data_AF-W4UQV3-F1
#
_entry.id   AF-W4UQV3-F1
#
_cell.length_a   1.000
_cell.length_b   1.000
_cell.length_c   1.000
_cell.angle_alpha   90.00
_cell.angle_beta   90.00
_cell.angle_gamma   90.00
#
_symmetry.space_group_name_H-M   'P 1'
#
loop_
_entity.id
_entity.type
_entity.pdbx_description
1 polymer ?
#
loop_
_entity_poly.entity_id
_entity_poly.type
_entity_poly.pdbx_seq_one_letter_code
_entity_poly.pdbx_strand_id
1 'polypeptide(L)'
;MRHERKAPAKERKVDTDINASPDKIQAAISAQKKKEKSRVSLRIDSRTVILVPKSKCNKAYADEYRNRMQESQTGATYNYINNGK
;
A
#
# COMPACT_ATOMS: atom_id res chain seq x y z
N MET A 1 -10.35 16.83 22.24
CA MET A 1 -11.30 15.75 21.93
C MET A 1 -10.53 14.46 21.75
N ARG A 2 -10.82 13.40 22.51
CA ARG A 2 -10.18 12.07 22.34
C ARG A 2 -10.89 11.34 21.19
N HIS A 3 -10.16 10.92 20.16
CA HIS A 3 -10.73 10.07 19.12
C HIS A 3 -10.89 8.65 19.66
N GLU A 4 -12.12 8.17 19.74
CA GLU A 4 -12.41 6.78 20.08
C GLU A 4 -11.90 5.86 18.96
N ARG A 5 -11.21 4.78 19.36
CA ARG A 5 -10.69 3.80 18.41
C ARG A 5 -11.86 3.05 17.81
N LYS A 6 -12.01 3.11 16.48
CA LYS A 6 -12.99 2.31 15.74
C LYS A 6 -12.73 0.83 16.01
N ALA A 7 -13.80 0.06 16.25
CA ALA A 7 -13.72 -1.38 16.46
C ALA A 7 -12.97 -2.06 15.29
N PRO A 8 -12.22 -3.15 15.55
CA PRO A 8 -11.54 -3.89 14.50
C PRO A 8 -12.56 -4.38 13.46
N ALA A 9 -12.21 -4.23 12.19
CA ALA A 9 -13.06 -4.69 11.09
C ALA A 9 -13.24 -6.21 11.20
N LYS A 10 -14.49 -6.67 11.27
CA LYS A 10 -14.80 -8.11 11.22
C LYS A 10 -14.35 -8.67 9.86
N GLU A 11 -13.73 -9.84 9.88
CA GLU A 11 -13.44 -10.60 8.66
C GLU A 11 -14.74 -10.86 7.90
N ARG A 12 -14.78 -10.41 6.64
CA ARG A 12 -15.91 -10.64 5.73
C ARG A 12 -15.53 -11.80 4.82
N LYS A 13 -16.45 -12.75 4.61
CA LYS A 13 -16.27 -13.77 3.58
C LYS A 13 -16.05 -13.09 2.22
N VAL A 14 -15.19 -13.67 1.39
CA VAL A 14 -15.02 -13.24 0.00
C VAL A 14 -16.38 -13.32 -0.69
N ASP A 15 -16.83 -12.19 -1.22
CA ASP A 15 -18.07 -12.10 -2.00
C ASP A 15 -17.84 -12.79 -3.34
N THR A 16 -18.33 -14.02 -3.45
CA THR A 16 -18.23 -14.83 -4.66
C THR A 16 -19.18 -14.34 -5.75
N ASP A 17 -20.28 -13.65 -5.43
CA ASP A 17 -21.22 -13.16 -6.45
C ASP A 17 -20.64 -11.96 -7.23
N ILE A 18 -19.85 -11.12 -6.55
CA ILE A 18 -19.16 -9.99 -7.17
C ILE A 18 -17.85 -10.42 -7.86
N ASN A 19 -17.09 -11.33 -7.24
CA ASN A 19 -15.74 -11.70 -7.68
C ASN A 19 -15.61 -13.03 -8.45
N ALA A 20 -16.68 -13.82 -8.64
CA ALA A 20 -16.54 -15.12 -9.32
C ALA A 20 -16.48 -15.04 -10.85
N SER A 21 -16.93 -13.95 -11.48
CA SER A 21 -16.94 -13.85 -12.94
C SER A 21 -15.51 -13.61 -13.48
N PRO A 22 -14.95 -14.54 -14.29
CA PRO A 22 -13.62 -14.37 -14.89
C PRO A 22 -13.52 -13.08 -15.72
N ASP A 23 -14.61 -12.65 -16.35
CA ASP A 23 -14.66 -11.43 -17.16
C ASP A 23 -14.48 -10.16 -16.32
N LYS A 24 -15.09 -10.11 -15.13
CA LYS A 24 -14.94 -8.99 -14.20
C LYS A 24 -13.51 -8.89 -13.67
N ILE A 25 -12.88 -10.04 -13.39
CA ILE A 25 -11.46 -10.11 -13.00
C ILE A 25 -10.58 -9.57 -14.13
N GLN A 26 -10.80 -10.01 -15.37
CA GLN A 26 -10.03 -9.54 -16.52
C GLN A 26 -10.22 -8.05 -16.81
N ALA A 27 -11.44 -7.54 -16.64
CA ALA A 27 -11.73 -6.12 -16.75
C ALA A 27 -10.96 -5.30 -15.69
N ALA A 28 -10.95 -5.76 -14.44
CA ALA A 28 -10.20 -5.11 -13.36
C ALA A 28 -8.68 -5.12 -13.63
N ILE A 29 -8.12 -6.24 -14.06
CA ILE A 29 -6.70 -6.37 -14.45
C ILE A 29 -6.37 -5.41 -15.59
N SER A 30 -7.20 -5.35 -16.63
CA SER A 30 -7.00 -4.49 -17.79
C SER A 30 -7.05 -3.01 -17.43
N ALA A 31 -8.01 -2.61 -16.60
CA ALA A 31 -8.12 -1.25 -16.08
C ALA A 31 -6.87 -0.87 -15.26
N GLN A 32 -6.37 -1.78 -14.43
CA GLN A 32 -5.18 -1.56 -13.63
C GLN A 32 -3.92 -1.41 -14.50
N LYS A 33 -3.72 -2.32 -15.47
CA LYS A 33 -2.63 -2.22 -16.46
C LYS A 33 -2.65 -0.88 -17.21
N LYS A 34 -3.83 -0.41 -17.62
CA LYS A 34 -4.00 0.89 -18.29
C LYS A 34 -3.57 2.06 -17.38
N LYS A 35 -3.89 2.00 -16.09
CA LYS A 35 -3.46 3.02 -15.10
C LYS A 35 -1.95 2.97 -14.83
N GLU A 36 -1.35 1.79 -14.87
CA GLU A 36 0.07 1.59 -14.62
C GLU A 36 0.94 1.96 -15.83
N LYS A 37 0.42 1.85 -17.06
CA LYS A 37 1.14 2.15 -18.30
C LYS A 37 1.76 3.55 -18.34
N SER A 38 1.15 4.55 -17.70
CA SER A 38 1.66 5.93 -17.66
C SER A 38 2.64 6.20 -16.51
N ARG A 39 2.88 5.21 -15.64
CA ARG A 39 3.80 5.33 -14.51
C ARG A 39 5.22 4.96 -14.94
N VAL A 40 6.19 5.56 -14.25
CA VAL A 40 7.61 5.32 -14.42
C VAL A 40 8.18 4.67 -13.17
N SER A 41 9.23 3.89 -13.33
CA SER A 41 9.94 3.24 -12.23
C SER A 41 10.81 4.24 -11.47
N LEU A 42 10.59 4.38 -10.17
CA LEU A 42 11.45 5.11 -9.23
C LEU A 42 12.07 4.12 -8.25
N ARG A 43 13.40 4.09 -8.19
CA ARG A 43 14.15 3.26 -7.24
C ARG A 43 14.27 3.99 -5.90
N ILE A 44 13.86 3.33 -4.82
CA ILE A 44 13.93 3.87 -3.45
C ILE A 44 15.22 3.40 -2.76
N ASP A 45 15.59 2.14 -2.96
CA ASP A 45 16.82 1.55 -2.45
C ASP A 45 17.38 0.47 -3.41
N SER A 46 18.42 -0.25 -3.00
CA SER A 46 19.04 -1.30 -3.84
C SER A 46 18.09 -2.46 -4.18
N ARG A 47 17.04 -2.69 -3.39
CA ARG A 47 16.08 -3.80 -3.48
C ARG A 47 14.67 -3.36 -3.86
N THR A 48 14.32 -2.09 -3.68
CA THR A 48 12.94 -1.59 -3.78
C THR A 48 12.78 -0.60 -4.94
N VAL A 49 11.83 -0.91 -5.83
CA VAL A 49 11.42 -0.06 -6.95
C VAL A 49 9.90 0.09 -6.92
N ILE A 50 9.42 1.32 -7.09
CA ILE A 50 7.99 1.64 -7.11
C ILE A 50 7.59 2.30 -8.43
N LEU A 51 6.32 2.15 -8.82
CA LEU A 51 5.76 2.82 -10.00
C LEU A 51 5.08 4.13 -9.58
N VAL A 52 5.55 5.26 -10.11
CA VAL A 52 5.06 6.60 -9.79
C VAL A 52 4.68 7.38 -11.05
N PRO A 53 3.76 8.37 -10.96
CA PRO A 53 3.57 9.33 -12.04
C PRO A 53 4.89 10.07 -12.35
N LYS A 54 5.08 10.47 -13.61
CA LYS A 54 6.31 11.15 -14.05
C LYS A 54 6.67 12.39 -13.21
N SER A 55 5.68 13.16 -12.75
CA SER A 55 5.88 14.32 -11.87
C SER A 55 6.49 13.99 -10.51
N LYS A 56 6.34 12.75 -10.04
CA LYS A 56 6.85 12.26 -8.75
C LYS A 56 8.11 11.42 -8.89
N CYS A 57 8.65 11.26 -10.10
CA CYS A 57 9.89 10.53 -10.35
C CYS A 57 11.11 11.39 -10.03
N ASN A 58 11.27 11.75 -8.76
CA ASN A 58 12.35 12.61 -8.28
C ASN A 58 12.89 12.10 -6.93
N LYS A 59 14.07 12.61 -6.55
CA LYS A 59 14.77 12.18 -5.34
C LYS A 59 14.00 12.53 -4.06
N ALA A 60 13.42 13.72 -3.98
CA ALA A 60 12.67 14.16 -2.81
C ALA A 60 11.49 13.22 -2.48
N TYR A 61 10.76 12.78 -3.51
CA TYR A 61 9.67 11.82 -3.34
C TYR A 61 10.18 10.44 -2.91
N ALA A 62 11.34 10.00 -3.40
CA ALA A 62 11.94 8.75 -2.99
C ALA A 62 12.31 8.76 -1.50
N ASP A 63 12.92 9.86 -1.02
CA ASP A 63 13.34 10.04 0.36
C ASP A 63 12.12 10.11 1.32
N GLU A 64 11.08 10.85 0.95
CA GLU A 64 9.82 10.91 1.71
C GLU A 64 9.16 9.52 1.82
N TYR A 65 9.10 8.78 0.70
CA TYR A 65 8.53 7.43 0.69
C TYR A 65 9.31 6.48 1.60
N ARG A 66 10.65 6.56 1.57
CA ARG A 66 11.52 5.75 2.43
C ARG A 66 11.27 6.03 3.91
N ASN A 67 11.20 7.30 4.30
CA ASN A 67 10.96 7.69 5.70
C ASN A 67 9.61 7.18 6.19
N ARG A 68 8.55 7.36 5.38
CA ARG A 68 7.20 6.85 5.72
C ARG A 68 7.19 5.34 5.93
N MET A 69 7.90 4.58 5.09
CA MET A 69 7.97 3.13 5.22
C MET A 69 8.75 2.70 6.47
N GLN A 70 9.83 3.41 6.82
CA GLN A 70 10.58 3.16 8.05
C GLN A 70 9.76 3.50 9.30
N GLU A 71 9.03 4.61 9.31
CA GLU A 71 8.14 5.00 10.42
C GLU A 71 7.01 3.97 10.65
N SER A 72 6.46 3.40 9.57
CA SER A 72 5.47 2.33 9.69
C SER A 72 6.02 1.04 10.31
N GLN A 73 7.32 0.77 10.13
CA GLN A 73 7.99 -0.38 10.74
C GLN A 73 8.34 -0.11 12.21
N THR A 74 8.77 1.10 12.56
CA THR A 74 9.10 1.45 13.95
C THR A 74 7.85 1.55 14.84
N GLY A 75 6.72 2.03 14.30
CA GLY A 75 5.43 2.01 15.00
C GLY A 75 4.89 0.60 15.30
N ALA A 76 5.28 -0.40 14.50
CA ALA A 76 5.00 -1.80 14.78
C ALA A 76 5.95 -2.36 15.85
N THR A 77 7.25 -2.02 15.82
CA THR A 77 8.23 -2.53 16.80
C THR A 77 8.06 -1.93 18.21
N TYR A 78 7.62 -0.67 18.35
CA TYR A 78 7.43 -0.04 19.67
C TYR A 78 6.28 -0.63 20.51
N ASN A 79 5.35 -1.39 19.91
CA ASN A 79 4.23 -2.02 20.61
C ASN A 79 4.53 -3.45 21.12
N TYR A 80 5.58 -4.11 20.61
CA TYR A 80 5.97 -5.46 21.05
C TYR A 80 7.02 -5.47 22.18
N ILE A 81 7.76 -4.38 22.38
CA ILE A 81 8.81 -4.32 23.41
C ILE A 81 8.24 -3.95 24.79
N ASN A 82 7.09 -3.25 24.85
CA ASN A 82 6.54 -2.71 26.10
C ASN A 82 5.39 -3.53 26.73
N ASN A 83 4.89 -4.59 26.09
CA ASN A 83 3.79 -5.43 26.61
C ASN A 83 4.26 -6.83 27.07
N GLY A 84 5.56 -7.01 27.31
CA GLY A 84 6.17 -8.27 27.72
C GLY A 84 6.87 -8.21 29.07
N LYS A 85 6.29 -7.50 30.06
CA LYS A 85 6.67 -7.61 31.47
C LYS A 85 5.42 -7.77 32.33
#